data_AF-A0A2Z4AEX3-F1
#
_entry.id   AF-A0A2Z4AEX3-F1
#
_cell.length_a   1.000
_cell.length_b   1.000
_cell.length_c   1.000
_cell.angle_alpha   90.00
_cell.angle_beta   90.00
_cell.angle_gamma   90.00
#
_symmetry.space_group_name_H-M   'P 1'
#
loop_
_entity.id
_entity.type
_entity.pdbx_description
1 polymer ?
#
loop_
_entity_poly.entity_id
_entity_poly.type
_entity_poly.pdbx_seq_one_letter_code
_entity_poly.pdbx_strand_id
1 'polypeptide(L)'
;MSFRVKKRGRLTYYYTGDAPVLSNLVTEELGGGDLKIHFAGLTGGYSAKSVLNRQELVTMEPEIEVELVFRSWEKWLQDAKICDSIGKIDFVELHAFASQPKAPDPRLDPAGFLNEQKRLYQAYADAYSGFFRKHMSHTGVPSRFTVHVVDFPDKAASYEFYSVGLYQIALHK
;
A
#
# COMPACT_ATOMS: atom_id res chain seq x y z
N MET A 1 -14.25 8.46 2.52
CA MET A 1 -14.53 9.32 1.35
C MET A 1 -15.58 8.60 0.51
N SER A 2 -16.42 9.30 -0.25
CA SER A 2 -17.35 8.62 -1.17
C SER A 2 -16.67 8.42 -2.52
N PHE A 3 -16.52 7.17 -2.95
CA PHE A 3 -15.98 6.88 -4.28
C PHE A 3 -16.99 7.25 -5.37
N ARG A 4 -16.46 7.79 -6.47
CA ARG A 4 -17.11 7.70 -7.77
C ARG A 4 -16.77 6.35 -8.37
N VAL A 5 -17.77 5.72 -8.97
CA VAL A 5 -17.66 4.35 -9.46
C VAL A 5 -18.01 4.30 -10.94
N LYS A 6 -17.15 3.67 -11.75
CA LYS A 6 -17.41 3.44 -13.17
C LYS A 6 -17.25 1.95 -13.48
N LYS A 7 -18.26 1.33 -14.09
CA LYS A 7 -18.19 -0.07 -14.55
C LYS A 7 -17.99 -0.14 -16.06
N ARG A 8 -17.11 -1.03 -16.53
CA ARG A 8 -16.89 -1.32 -17.95
C ARG A 8 -16.59 -2.81 -18.13
N GLY A 9 -17.58 -3.57 -18.59
CA GLY A 9 -17.47 -5.02 -18.68
C GLY A 9 -17.24 -5.65 -17.30
N ARG A 10 -16.19 -6.46 -17.18
CA ARG A 10 -15.78 -7.09 -15.91
C ARG A 10 -15.08 -6.15 -14.94
N LEU A 11 -14.70 -4.95 -15.39
CA LEU A 11 -13.92 -4.01 -14.59
C LEU A 11 -14.81 -2.99 -13.87
N THR A 12 -14.50 -2.72 -12.61
CA THR A 12 -15.07 -1.60 -11.85
C THR A 12 -13.95 -0.72 -11.31
N TYR A 13 -14.03 0.58 -11.59
CA TYR A 13 -13.04 1.58 -11.21
C TYR A 13 -13.60 2.43 -10.07
N TYR A 14 -12.83 2.55 -8.98
CA TYR A 14 -13.17 3.35 -7.81
C TYR A 14 -12.18 4.51 -7.72
N TYR A 15 -12.67 5.74 -7.80
CA TYR A 15 -11.83 6.94 -7.86
C TYR A 15 -12.47 8.13 -7.14
N THR A 16 -11.69 9.17 -6.90
CA THR A 16 -12.14 10.42 -6.29
C THR A 16 -11.89 11.61 -7.21
N GLY A 17 -12.62 12.72 -6.98
CA GLY A 17 -12.50 13.94 -7.77
C GLY A 17 -13.26 13.94 -9.10
N ASP A 18 -13.31 15.10 -9.74
CA ASP A 18 -14.01 15.33 -11.02
C ASP A 18 -13.19 14.91 -12.24
N ALA A 19 -11.89 15.12 -12.19
CA ALA A 19 -10.94 14.76 -13.24
C ALA A 19 -9.84 13.85 -12.65
N PRO A 20 -10.13 12.57 -12.39
CA PRO A 20 -9.18 11.66 -11.76
C PRO A 20 -8.02 11.34 -12.71
N VAL A 21 -6.79 11.38 -12.19
CA VAL A 21 -5.59 10.90 -12.90
C VAL A 21 -5.34 9.40 -12.69
N LEU A 22 -5.97 8.80 -11.67
CA LEU A 22 -5.89 7.39 -11.32
C LEU A 22 -7.17 6.91 -10.65
N SER A 23 -7.34 5.58 -10.56
CA SER A 23 -8.33 4.95 -9.67
C SER A 23 -7.62 4.44 -8.42
N ASN A 24 -8.22 4.64 -7.25
CA ASN A 24 -7.73 4.11 -5.98
C ASN A 24 -7.76 2.57 -5.97
N LEU A 25 -8.84 2.00 -6.49
CA LEU A 25 -9.01 0.57 -6.71
C LEU A 25 -9.54 0.31 -8.12
N VAL A 26 -9.10 -0.79 -8.72
CA VAL A 26 -9.77 -1.39 -9.89
C VAL A 26 -10.06 -2.85 -9.57
N THR A 27 -11.32 -3.26 -9.68
CA THR A 27 -11.71 -4.66 -9.50
C THR A 27 -12.01 -5.31 -10.84
N GLU A 28 -11.64 -6.58 -10.99
CA GLU A 28 -12.01 -7.47 -12.09
C GLU A 28 -12.87 -8.61 -11.53
N GLU A 29 -14.08 -8.76 -12.06
CA GLU A 29 -14.98 -9.86 -11.72
C GLU A 29 -14.49 -11.18 -12.33
N LEU A 30 -14.16 -12.15 -11.46
CA LEU A 30 -13.66 -13.46 -11.87
C LEU A 30 -14.77 -14.52 -12.01
N GLY A 31 -15.97 -14.23 -11.51
CA GLY A 31 -17.13 -15.13 -11.48
C GLY A 31 -17.48 -15.55 -10.05
N GLY A 32 -18.74 -15.93 -9.81
CA GLY A 32 -19.19 -16.42 -8.49
C GLY A 32 -19.19 -15.36 -7.36
N GLY A 33 -18.91 -14.10 -7.67
CA GLY A 33 -18.74 -13.01 -6.71
C GLY A 33 -17.29 -12.74 -6.31
N ASP A 34 -16.33 -13.52 -6.82
CA ASP A 34 -14.90 -13.30 -6.55
C ASP A 34 -14.36 -12.12 -7.35
N LEU A 35 -13.46 -11.37 -6.73
CA LEU A 35 -12.85 -10.17 -7.30
C LEU A 35 -11.33 -10.29 -7.28
N LYS A 36 -10.69 -10.00 -8.41
CA LYS A 36 -9.29 -9.55 -8.40
C LYS A 36 -9.26 -8.05 -8.21
N ILE A 37 -8.38 -7.56 -7.35
CA ILE A 37 -8.34 -6.17 -6.93
C ILE A 37 -6.94 -5.62 -7.18
N HIS A 38 -6.84 -4.58 -7.97
CA HIS A 38 -5.63 -3.78 -8.17
C HIS A 38 -5.69 -2.58 -7.24
N PHE A 39 -4.72 -2.48 -6.32
CA PHE A 39 -4.57 -1.38 -5.39
C PHE A 39 -3.62 -0.34 -5.98
N ALA A 40 -4.03 0.93 -6.02
CA ALA A 40 -3.15 2.00 -6.47
C ALA A 40 -1.90 2.12 -5.60
N GLY A 41 -0.84 2.66 -6.20
CA GLY A 41 0.39 3.07 -5.53
C GLY A 41 0.08 3.91 -4.29
N LEU A 42 0.65 3.54 -3.15
CA LEU A 42 0.42 4.24 -1.90
C LEU A 42 1.66 4.23 -1.00
N THR A 43 1.85 5.36 -0.31
CA THR A 43 2.96 5.63 0.59
C THR A 43 2.47 5.84 2.03
N GLY A 44 3.29 5.52 3.02
CA GLY A 44 2.96 5.70 4.44
C GLY A 44 3.05 7.15 4.95
N GLY A 45 3.51 8.08 4.11
CA GLY A 45 3.66 9.50 4.42
C GLY A 45 2.39 10.31 4.17
N TYR A 46 2.45 11.27 3.24
CA TYR A 46 1.34 12.17 2.91
C TYR A 46 0.10 11.43 2.40
N SER A 47 0.30 10.38 1.60
CA SER A 47 -0.81 9.59 1.04
C SER A 47 -1.64 8.95 2.16
N ALA A 48 -0.99 8.20 3.06
CA ALA A 48 -1.68 7.60 4.19
C ALA A 48 -2.26 8.62 5.16
N LYS A 49 -1.56 9.74 5.41
CA LYS A 49 -2.08 10.85 6.22
C LYS A 49 -3.42 11.35 5.67
N SER A 50 -3.51 11.56 4.36
CA SER A 50 -4.73 12.01 3.69
C SER A 50 -5.83 10.96 3.73
N VAL A 51 -5.53 9.72 3.31
CA VAL A 51 -6.53 8.63 3.25
C VAL A 51 -7.13 8.34 4.63
N LEU A 52 -6.28 8.25 5.65
CA LEU A 52 -6.67 7.92 7.02
C LEU A 52 -7.04 9.14 7.87
N ASN A 53 -7.03 10.35 7.30
CA ASN A 53 -7.34 11.60 7.98
C ASN A 53 -6.52 11.81 9.28
N ARG A 54 -5.21 11.52 9.23
CA ARG A 54 -4.30 11.67 10.37
C ARG A 54 -3.83 13.12 10.50
N GLN A 55 -3.62 13.58 11.73
CA GLN A 55 -3.02 14.89 11.99
C GLN A 55 -1.50 14.86 11.79
N GLU A 56 -0.85 13.79 12.25
CA GLU A 56 0.59 13.61 12.17
C GLU A 56 1.04 13.10 10.80
N LEU A 57 2.18 13.60 10.35
CA LEU A 57 2.89 13.10 9.17
C LEU A 57 4.04 12.21 9.64
N VAL A 58 4.03 10.96 9.21
CA VAL A 58 5.14 10.03 9.41
C VAL A 58 6.16 10.27 8.31
N THR A 59 7.45 10.29 8.66
CA THR A 59 8.55 10.56 7.72
C THR A 59 9.68 9.58 7.97
N MET A 60 10.06 8.84 6.94
CA MET A 60 11.16 7.87 6.94
C MET A 60 11.11 6.86 8.09
N GLU A 61 9.92 6.38 8.44
CA GLU A 61 9.72 5.42 9.54
C GLU A 61 8.97 4.16 9.08
N PRO A 62 9.67 3.18 8.46
CA PRO A 62 9.05 1.99 7.90
C PRO A 62 8.20 1.20 8.90
N GLU A 63 8.59 1.16 10.18
CA GLU A 63 7.87 0.46 11.24
C GLU A 63 6.42 0.91 11.40
N ILE A 64 6.16 2.18 11.09
CA ILE A 64 4.82 2.76 11.12
C ILE A 64 4.25 2.80 9.69
N GLU A 65 5.02 3.29 8.73
CA GLU A 65 4.57 3.55 7.36
C GLU A 65 3.98 2.32 6.67
N VAL A 66 4.59 1.15 6.85
CA VAL A 66 4.14 -0.11 6.24
C VAL A 66 2.70 -0.42 6.63
N GLU A 67 2.39 -0.38 7.93
CA GLU A 67 1.03 -0.64 8.40
C GLU A 67 0.06 0.40 7.84
N LEU A 68 0.45 1.68 7.77
CA LEU A 68 -0.43 2.71 7.24
C LEU A 68 -0.80 2.53 5.78
N VAL A 69 0.08 1.96 4.96
CA VAL A 69 -0.26 1.61 3.59
C VAL A 69 -1.39 0.58 3.57
N PHE A 70 -1.24 -0.52 4.31
CA PHE A 70 -2.26 -1.56 4.39
C PHE A 70 -3.57 -1.04 5.00
N ARG A 71 -3.53 -0.21 6.05
CA ARG A 71 -4.75 0.39 6.63
C ARG A 71 -5.45 1.35 5.67
N SER A 72 -4.71 2.03 4.83
CA SER A 72 -5.29 2.91 3.81
C SER A 72 -5.99 2.10 2.71
N TRP A 73 -5.42 0.98 2.28
CA TRP A 73 -6.08 0.04 1.39
C TRP A 73 -7.30 -0.63 2.04
N GLU A 74 -7.22 -1.02 3.32
CA GLU A 74 -8.35 -1.51 4.11
C GLU A 74 -9.51 -0.51 4.11
N LYS A 75 -9.18 0.76 4.36
CA LYS A 75 -10.16 1.85 4.30
C LYS A 75 -10.79 1.98 2.91
N TRP A 76 -10.03 1.83 1.83
CA TRP A 76 -10.60 1.86 0.48
C TRP A 76 -11.52 0.66 0.23
N LEU A 77 -11.17 -0.53 0.68
CA LEU A 77 -12.05 -1.70 0.58
C LEU A 77 -13.38 -1.48 1.31
N GLN A 78 -13.32 -0.88 2.50
CA GLN A 78 -14.50 -0.51 3.30
C GLN A 78 -15.33 0.59 2.62
N ASP A 79 -14.70 1.68 2.17
CA ASP A 79 -15.37 2.79 1.48
C ASP A 79 -16.00 2.31 0.15
N ALA A 80 -15.39 1.32 -0.52
CA ALA A 80 -15.92 0.66 -1.72
C ALA A 80 -16.97 -0.42 -1.44
N LYS A 81 -17.21 -0.76 -0.16
CA LYS A 81 -18.11 -1.81 0.31
C LYS A 81 -17.78 -3.20 -0.27
N ILE A 82 -16.48 -3.48 -0.45
CA ILE A 82 -15.99 -4.78 -0.92
C ILE A 82 -15.88 -5.76 0.25
N CYS A 83 -15.15 -5.35 1.30
CA CYS A 83 -15.01 -6.10 2.54
C CYS A 83 -14.72 -5.14 3.71
N ASP A 84 -14.88 -5.64 4.93
CA ASP A 84 -14.68 -4.92 6.18
C ASP A 84 -13.22 -4.95 6.68
N SER A 85 -12.41 -5.90 6.21
CA SER A 85 -11.00 -5.99 6.58
C SER A 85 -10.11 -6.43 5.42
N ILE A 86 -8.89 -5.89 5.40
CA ILE A 86 -7.82 -6.30 4.48
C ILE A 86 -7.35 -7.74 4.74
N GLY A 87 -7.60 -8.28 5.94
CA GLY A 87 -7.35 -9.68 6.26
C GLY A 87 -8.19 -10.67 5.43
N LYS A 88 -9.20 -10.19 4.70
CA LYS A 88 -10.02 -10.98 3.77
C LYS A 88 -9.46 -11.04 2.35
N ILE A 89 -8.34 -10.37 2.10
CA ILE A 89 -7.68 -10.30 0.80
C ILE A 89 -6.49 -11.25 0.78
N ASP A 90 -6.49 -12.15 -0.21
CA ASP A 90 -5.31 -12.95 -0.53
C ASP A 90 -4.44 -12.16 -1.50
N PHE A 91 -3.36 -11.54 -0.99
CA PHE A 91 -2.41 -10.83 -1.85
C PHE A 91 -1.63 -11.80 -2.73
N VAL A 92 -1.66 -11.56 -4.05
CA VAL A 92 -0.97 -12.40 -5.04
C VAL A 92 0.39 -11.82 -5.38
N GLU A 93 0.47 -10.50 -5.54
CA GLU A 93 1.70 -9.78 -5.84
C GLU A 93 1.80 -8.46 -5.07
N LEU A 94 3.02 -8.10 -4.67
CA LEU A 94 3.32 -6.80 -4.07
C LEU A 94 4.61 -6.23 -4.64
N HIS A 95 4.52 -5.00 -5.15
CA HIS A 95 5.64 -4.26 -5.70
C HIS A 95 6.02 -3.18 -4.71
N ALA A 96 7.24 -3.25 -4.18
CA ALA A 96 7.75 -2.26 -3.24
C ALA A 96 8.83 -1.39 -3.89
N PHE A 97 8.68 -0.07 -3.80
CA PHE A 97 9.67 0.90 -4.26
C PHE A 97 10.24 1.61 -3.04
N ALA A 98 11.53 1.42 -2.77
CA ALA A 98 12.25 2.10 -1.69
C ALA A 98 12.86 3.40 -2.22
N SER A 99 12.58 4.54 -1.59
CA SER A 99 13.30 5.77 -1.91
C SER A 99 14.64 5.84 -1.19
N GLN A 100 15.51 6.76 -1.64
CA GLN A 100 16.69 7.12 -0.86
C GLN A 100 16.31 7.82 0.46
N PRO A 101 17.15 7.72 1.51
CA PRO A 101 17.05 8.57 2.69
C PRO A 101 16.84 10.05 2.33
N LYS A 102 15.93 10.73 3.04
CA LYS A 102 15.73 12.19 2.85
C LYS A 102 16.83 13.03 3.51
N ALA A 103 17.51 12.45 4.49
CA ALA A 103 18.66 13.01 5.18
C ALA A 103 19.49 11.87 5.78
N PRO A 104 20.80 12.06 6.02
CA PRO A 104 21.60 13.23 5.63
C PRO A 104 21.88 13.29 4.11
N ASP A 105 22.41 14.42 3.60
CA ASP A 105 22.81 14.51 2.19
C ASP A 105 24.05 13.62 1.94
N PRO A 106 24.01 12.67 0.99
CA PRO A 106 25.12 11.74 0.74
C PRO A 106 26.42 12.41 0.29
N ARG A 107 26.38 13.67 -0.16
CA ARG A 107 27.58 14.44 -0.53
C ARG A 107 28.26 15.07 0.68
N LEU A 108 27.50 15.33 1.74
CA LEU A 108 27.98 15.96 2.97
C LEU A 108 28.32 14.91 4.04
N ASP A 109 27.55 13.82 4.10
CA ASP A 109 27.79 12.70 5.01
C ASP A 109 27.47 11.35 4.33
N PRO A 110 28.42 10.81 3.53
CA PRO A 110 28.24 9.52 2.86
C PRO A 110 28.03 8.35 3.83
N ALA A 111 28.69 8.38 4.99
CA ALA A 111 28.64 7.30 5.97
C ALA A 111 27.30 7.29 6.71
N GLY A 112 26.82 8.46 7.14
CA GLY A 112 25.49 8.61 7.74
C GLY A 112 24.37 8.24 6.78
N PHE A 113 24.47 8.64 5.51
CA PHE A 113 23.50 8.23 4.49
C PHE A 113 23.46 6.70 4.31
N LEU A 114 24.61 6.04 4.23
CA LEU A 114 24.68 4.58 4.12
C LEU A 114 24.10 3.88 5.37
N ASN A 115 24.35 4.42 6.56
CA ASN A 115 23.81 3.88 7.80
C ASN A 115 22.29 4.03 7.86
N GLU A 116 21.76 5.18 7.47
CA GLU A 116 20.32 5.43 7.40
C GLU A 116 19.66 4.52 6.36
N GLN A 117 20.29 4.34 5.20
CA GLN A 117 19.82 3.40 4.18
C GLN A 117 19.71 1.97 4.75
N LYS A 118 20.74 1.49 5.49
CA LYS A 118 20.69 0.17 6.14
C LYS A 118 19.59 0.08 7.19
N ARG A 119 19.40 1.13 8.00
CA ARG A 119 18.32 1.20 9.00
C ARG A 119 16.96 1.04 8.33
N LEU A 120 16.70 1.79 7.27
CA LEU A 120 15.42 1.75 6.53
C LEU A 120 15.15 0.38 5.90
N TYR A 121 16.19 -0.30 5.39
CA TYR A 121 16.03 -1.63 4.79
C TYR A 121 15.69 -2.67 5.85
N GLN A 122 16.38 -2.63 6.99
CA GLN A 122 16.09 -3.54 8.11
C GLN A 122 14.69 -3.27 8.68
N ALA A 123 14.39 -2.02 9.00
CA ALA A 123 13.09 -1.62 9.54
C ALA A 123 11.93 -2.02 8.60
N TYR A 124 12.09 -1.85 7.28
CA TYR A 124 11.10 -2.30 6.32
C TYR A 124 10.92 -3.82 6.32
N ALA A 125 12.01 -4.59 6.31
CA ALA A 125 11.92 -6.06 6.31
C ALA A 125 11.18 -6.58 7.56
N ASP A 126 11.47 -6.00 8.71
CA ASP A 126 10.85 -6.35 9.98
C ASP A 126 9.38 -5.91 10.02
N ALA A 127 9.07 -4.68 9.61
CA ALA A 127 7.71 -4.15 9.56
C ALA A 127 6.82 -4.93 8.58
N TYR A 128 7.32 -5.21 7.38
CA TYR A 128 6.60 -5.95 6.35
C TYR A 128 6.29 -7.38 6.80
N SER A 129 7.30 -8.13 7.22
CA SER A 129 7.10 -9.51 7.67
C SER A 129 6.26 -9.58 8.96
N GLY A 130 6.43 -8.60 9.85
CA GLY A 130 5.66 -8.43 11.06
C GLY A 130 4.17 -8.19 10.79
N PHE A 131 3.83 -7.36 9.79
CA PHE A 131 2.45 -7.10 9.43
C PHE A 131 1.71 -8.38 9.03
N PHE A 132 2.27 -9.16 8.11
CA PHE A 132 1.65 -10.45 7.70
C PHE A 132 1.55 -11.43 8.87
N ARG A 133 2.62 -11.57 9.66
CA ARG A 133 2.61 -12.48 10.82
C ARG A 133 1.55 -12.10 11.86
N LYS A 134 1.33 -10.80 12.10
CA LYS A 134 0.45 -10.30 13.16
C LYS A 134 -1.01 -10.19 12.72
N HIS A 135 -1.25 -9.78 11.47
CA HIS A 135 -2.59 -9.40 10.99
C HIS A 135 -3.15 -10.33 9.92
N MET A 136 -2.30 -11.14 9.28
CA MET A 136 -2.67 -11.99 8.15
C MET A 136 -2.02 -13.38 8.23
N SER A 137 -1.88 -13.92 9.44
CA SER A 137 -1.23 -15.22 9.66
C SER A 137 -2.00 -16.40 9.08
N HIS A 138 -3.28 -16.22 8.77
CA HIS A 138 -4.14 -17.20 8.13
C HIS A 138 -4.07 -17.18 6.60
N THR A 139 -3.41 -16.19 5.99
CA THR A 139 -3.22 -16.11 4.53
C THR A 139 -1.81 -16.56 4.13
N GLY A 140 -1.60 -16.74 2.82
CA GLY A 140 -0.26 -16.79 2.25
C GLY A 140 0.44 -15.42 2.28
N VAL A 141 1.70 -15.39 1.83
CA VAL A 141 2.44 -14.15 1.54
C VAL A 141 2.55 -13.96 0.02
N PRO A 142 2.45 -12.73 -0.51
CA PRO A 142 2.45 -12.49 -1.95
C PRO A 142 3.83 -12.75 -2.59
N SER A 143 3.83 -13.03 -3.89
CA SER A 143 5.04 -12.87 -4.70
C SER A 143 5.48 -11.41 -4.65
N ARG A 144 6.77 -11.16 -4.41
CA ARG A 144 7.24 -9.79 -4.14
C ARG A 144 8.57 -9.50 -4.82
N PHE A 145 8.73 -8.26 -5.26
CA PHE A 145 10.04 -7.67 -5.50
C PHE A 145 10.16 -6.30 -4.84
N THR A 146 11.39 -5.86 -4.62
CA THR A 146 11.70 -4.54 -4.08
C THR A 146 12.70 -3.87 -5.02
N VAL A 147 12.40 -2.64 -5.46
CA VAL A 147 13.29 -1.81 -6.28
C VAL A 147 13.71 -0.58 -5.48
N HIS A 148 15.00 -0.26 -5.51
CA HIS A 148 15.49 0.96 -4.89
C HIS A 148 15.56 2.05 -5.95
N VAL A 149 14.79 3.11 -5.77
CA VAL A 149 14.68 4.25 -6.68
C VAL A 149 15.30 5.49 -6.04
N VAL A 150 15.60 6.51 -6.85
CA VAL A 150 16.07 7.79 -6.31
C VAL A 150 15.00 8.39 -5.41
N ASP A 151 13.78 8.54 -5.92
CA ASP A 151 12.66 9.09 -5.16
C ASP A 151 11.31 8.81 -5.84
N PHE A 152 10.23 9.14 -5.14
CA PHE A 152 8.85 9.19 -5.64
C PHE A 152 8.19 10.53 -5.24
N PRO A 153 6.93 10.81 -5.63
CA PRO A 153 6.30 12.11 -5.36
C PRO A 153 6.14 12.44 -3.87
N ASP A 154 5.86 11.44 -3.01
CA ASP A 154 5.75 11.63 -1.56
C ASP A 154 7.13 11.87 -0.92
N LYS A 155 7.37 13.10 -0.47
CA LYS A 155 8.67 13.49 0.10
C LYS A 155 8.87 13.09 1.57
N ALA A 156 7.85 12.53 2.22
CA ALA A 156 7.97 12.05 3.59
C ALA A 156 8.25 10.54 3.64
N ALA A 157 7.66 9.77 2.74
CA ALA A 157 7.68 8.33 2.84
C ALA A 157 9.02 7.68 2.46
N SER A 158 9.28 6.54 3.07
CA SER A 158 10.39 5.63 2.80
C SER A 158 10.08 4.65 1.68
N TYR A 159 8.84 4.14 1.60
CA TYR A 159 8.39 3.19 0.58
C TYR A 159 7.05 3.57 -0.06
N GLU A 160 6.89 3.19 -1.33
CA GLU A 160 5.62 3.12 -2.05
C GLU A 160 5.28 1.67 -2.38
N PHE A 161 4.05 1.24 -2.12
CA PHE A 161 3.56 -0.08 -2.51
C PHE A 161 2.47 0.00 -3.57
N TYR A 162 2.52 -0.95 -4.49
CA TYR A 162 1.42 -1.36 -5.36
C TYR A 162 1.15 -2.84 -5.12
N SER A 163 -0.09 -3.28 -5.22
CA SER A 163 -0.40 -4.69 -5.02
C SER A 163 -1.63 -5.14 -5.81
N VAL A 164 -1.68 -6.44 -6.07
CA VAL A 164 -2.88 -7.12 -6.56
C VAL A 164 -3.25 -8.22 -5.57
N GLY A 165 -4.53 -8.29 -5.24
CA GLY A 165 -5.07 -9.32 -4.36
C GLY A 165 -6.38 -9.91 -4.88
N LEU A 166 -6.81 -11.00 -4.26
CA LEU A 166 -8.09 -11.64 -4.51
C LEU A 166 -9.00 -11.49 -3.29
N TYR A 167 -10.25 -11.16 -3.53
CA TYR A 167 -11.33 -11.34 -2.57
C TYR A 167 -12.15 -12.55 -3.01
N GLN A 168 -12.12 -13.61 -2.22
CA GLN A 168 -12.78 -14.87 -2.50
C GLN A 168 -14.01 -15.01 -1.61
N ILE A 169 -15.20 -14.80 -2.15
CA ILE A 169 -16.42 -14.66 -1.35
C ILE A 169 -16.74 -15.95 -0.57
N ALA A 170 -16.34 -17.11 -1.12
CA ALA A 170 -16.58 -18.41 -0.50
C ALA A 170 -15.85 -18.60 0.84
N LEU A 171 -14.77 -17.85 1.11
CA LEU A 171 -14.03 -17.93 2.37
C LEU A 171 -14.68 -17.13 3.52
N HIS A 172 -15.69 -16.31 3.22
CA HIS A 172 -16.25 -15.32 4.14
C HIS A 172 -17.77 -15.46 4.34
N LYS A 173 -18.33 -16.60 3.93
CA LYS A 173 -19.74 -16.95 4.11
C LYS A 173 -19.95 -17.81 5.35
#